data_AF-A0A954LNR6-F1
#
_entry.id   AF-A0A954LNR6-F1
#
_cell.length_a   1.000
_cell.length_b   1.000
_cell.length_c   1.000
_cell.angle_alpha   90.00
_cell.angle_beta   90.00
_cell.angle_gamma   90.00
#
_symmetry.space_group_name_H-M   'P 1'
#
loop_
_entity.id
_entity.type
_entity.pdbx_description
1 polymer ?
#
loop_
_entity_poly.entity_id
_entity_poly.type
_entity_poly.pdbx_seq_one_letter_code
_entity_poly.pdbx_strand_id
1 'polypeptide(L)'
;FGGSYYFAGDFREGLRIWTEHHERSQRRDDVLHQAWGHGGCALNLFRLGHFPETILRAEQAMALFESNKDRISEIMVQGVLAVARLRQSDVGGATDAANGVWQKIRELGRPTSYLLLEGYSAVIEVHLALAQTAKQETDRRKHIAIARSAWKAMKTYARIFPIGGPRLHYWQGHLALQTRSVEKAIPIWRRGLQIAEQLNMCYEQALAHGVLAKHIPDSHVQSIHRQRALDLFQQCDASYDI
;
A
#
# COMPACT_ATOMS: atom_id res chain seq x y z
N PHE A 1 -13.77 -15.02 -2.36
CA PHE A 1 -12.89 -14.16 -1.54
C PHE A 1 -12.13 -13.24 -2.47
N GLY A 2 -12.53 -11.96 -2.60
CA GLY A 2 -11.93 -11.04 -3.59
C GLY A 2 -10.49 -10.60 -3.28
N GLY A 3 -9.95 -10.94 -2.10
CA GLY A 3 -8.56 -10.63 -1.73
C GLY A 3 -7.51 -11.36 -2.59
N SER A 4 -7.83 -12.53 -3.14
CA SER A 4 -6.88 -13.27 -4.00
C SER A 4 -6.59 -12.53 -5.31
N TYR A 5 -7.61 -11.94 -5.94
CA TYR A 5 -7.46 -11.14 -7.17
C TYR A 5 -6.59 -9.91 -6.93
N TYR A 6 -6.76 -9.26 -5.76
CA TYR A 6 -5.96 -8.09 -5.40
C TYR A 6 -4.46 -8.41 -5.36
N PHE A 7 -4.03 -9.48 -4.68
CA PHE A 7 -2.61 -9.82 -4.62
C PHE A 7 -2.06 -10.43 -5.91
N ALA A 8 -2.91 -10.99 -6.77
CA ALA A 8 -2.54 -11.43 -8.12
C ALA A 8 -2.32 -10.25 -9.08
N GLY A 9 -2.87 -9.07 -8.77
CA GLY A 9 -2.85 -7.89 -9.64
C GLY A 9 -4.06 -7.78 -10.58
N ASP A 10 -5.07 -8.64 -10.40
CA ASP A 10 -6.29 -8.64 -11.21
C ASP A 10 -7.31 -7.64 -10.67
N PHE A 11 -6.94 -6.35 -10.57
CA PHE A 11 -7.71 -5.36 -9.83
C PHE A 11 -9.10 -5.09 -10.42
N ARG A 12 -9.25 -5.10 -11.76
CA ARG A 12 -10.57 -4.94 -12.40
C ARG A 12 -11.52 -6.07 -12.05
N GLU A 13 -11.04 -7.30 -12.09
CA GLU A 13 -11.84 -8.47 -11.74
C GLU A 13 -12.15 -8.49 -10.24
N GLY A 14 -11.17 -8.13 -9.40
CA GLY A 14 -11.39 -7.91 -7.97
C GLY A 14 -12.49 -6.88 -7.69
N LEU A 15 -12.48 -5.75 -8.40
CA LEU A 15 -13.50 -4.71 -8.30
C LEU A 15 -14.88 -5.22 -8.73
N ARG A 16 -14.97 -5.98 -9.83
CA ARG A 16 -16.24 -6.56 -10.30
C ARG A 16 -16.84 -7.49 -9.24
N ILE A 17 -16.04 -8.40 -8.69
CA ILE A 17 -16.46 -9.36 -7.65
C ILE A 17 -16.93 -8.64 -6.38
N TRP A 18 -16.22 -7.62 -5.92
CA TRP A 18 -16.61 -6.87 -4.72
C TRP A 18 -17.86 -6.01 -4.93
N THR A 19 -18.05 -5.50 -6.14
CA THR A 19 -19.27 -4.77 -6.51
C THR A 19 -20.48 -5.71 -6.45
N GLU A 20 -20.41 -6.89 -7.06
CA GLU A 20 -21.47 -7.90 -6.99
C GLU A 20 -21.74 -8.38 -5.57
N HIS A 21 -20.69 -8.54 -4.76
CA HIS A 21 -20.83 -8.89 -3.34
C HIS A 21 -21.59 -7.81 -2.57
N HIS A 22 -21.25 -6.54 -2.79
CA HIS A 22 -21.91 -5.40 -2.15
C HIS A 22 -23.39 -5.30 -2.53
N GLU A 23 -23.73 -5.44 -3.81
CA GLU A 23 -25.13 -5.42 -4.29
C GLU A 23 -25.97 -6.55 -3.68
N ARG A 24 -25.35 -7.72 -3.44
CA ARG A 24 -26.03 -8.85 -2.78
C ARG A 24 -26.20 -8.62 -1.28
N SER A 25 -25.25 -7.99 -0.60
CA SER A 25 -25.33 -7.74 0.85
C SER A 25 -26.30 -6.62 1.21
N GLN A 26 -26.51 -5.64 0.32
CA GLN A 26 -27.55 -4.62 0.48
C GLN A 26 -28.97 -5.20 0.52
N ARG A 27 -29.23 -6.33 -0.16
CA ARG A 27 -30.56 -6.97 -0.18
C ARG A 27 -30.89 -7.74 1.11
N ARG A 28 -29.92 -7.89 2.03
CA ARG A 28 -30.02 -8.77 3.20
C ARG A 28 -29.76 -8.06 4.53
N ASP A 29 -29.62 -6.72 4.54
CA ASP A 29 -29.26 -5.91 5.72
C ASP A 29 -28.03 -6.42 6.51
N ASP A 30 -27.11 -7.09 5.83
CA ASP A 30 -25.88 -7.62 6.45
C ASP A 30 -24.79 -6.54 6.47
N VAL A 31 -24.77 -5.76 7.55
CA VAL A 31 -23.90 -4.59 7.74
C VAL A 31 -22.41 -4.93 7.58
N LEU A 32 -21.96 -6.09 8.08
CA LEU A 32 -20.56 -6.48 7.98
C LEU A 32 -20.18 -6.83 6.53
N HIS A 33 -21.04 -7.56 5.81
CA HIS A 33 -20.79 -7.87 4.40
C HIS A 33 -20.90 -6.62 3.50
N GLN A 34 -21.71 -5.63 3.88
CA GLN A 34 -21.71 -4.32 3.23
C GLN A 34 -20.37 -3.60 3.45
N ALA A 35 -19.85 -3.58 4.68
CA ALA A 35 -18.55 -3.01 5.01
C ALA A 35 -17.41 -3.65 4.19
N TRP A 36 -17.40 -4.98 4.09
CA TRP A 36 -16.45 -5.71 3.25
C TRP A 36 -16.62 -5.40 1.76
N GLY A 37 -17.86 -5.27 1.27
CA GLY A 37 -18.13 -4.86 -0.11
C GLY A 37 -17.50 -3.51 -0.44
N HIS A 38 -17.74 -2.50 0.40
CA HIS A 38 -17.13 -1.18 0.26
C HIS A 38 -15.60 -1.21 0.37
N GLY A 39 -15.06 -1.89 1.37
CA GLY A 39 -13.61 -1.99 1.59
C GLY A 39 -12.88 -2.71 0.45
N GLY A 40 -13.47 -3.78 -0.06
CA GLY A 40 -12.98 -4.52 -1.22
C GLY A 40 -12.97 -3.68 -2.50
N CYS A 41 -14.02 -2.88 -2.74
CA CYS A 41 -14.04 -1.92 -3.84
C CYS A 41 -12.94 -0.86 -3.67
N ALA A 42 -12.78 -0.29 -2.48
CA ALA A 42 -11.80 0.77 -2.22
C ALA A 42 -10.37 0.32 -2.54
N LEU A 43 -9.98 -0.90 -2.15
CA LEU A 43 -8.67 -1.49 -2.46
C LEU A 43 -8.41 -1.55 -3.97
N ASN A 44 -9.35 -2.08 -4.73
CA ASN A 44 -9.15 -2.25 -6.17
C ASN A 44 -9.20 -0.91 -6.91
N LEU A 45 -10.12 -0.02 -6.56
CA LEU A 45 -10.18 1.35 -7.09
C LEU A 45 -8.87 2.12 -6.84
N PHE A 46 -8.25 1.90 -5.68
CA PHE A 46 -6.99 2.54 -5.32
C PHE A 46 -5.87 2.12 -6.27
N ARG A 47 -5.76 0.82 -6.55
CA ARG A 47 -4.77 0.28 -7.49
C ARG A 47 -5.07 0.58 -8.95
N LEU A 48 -6.30 0.99 -9.26
CA LEU A 48 -6.69 1.49 -10.58
C LEU A 48 -6.55 3.02 -10.68
N GLY A 49 -6.17 3.72 -9.61
CA GLY A 49 -5.96 5.17 -9.60
C GLY A 49 -7.22 6.03 -9.43
N HIS A 50 -8.37 5.42 -9.15
CA HIS A 50 -9.65 6.11 -8.95
C HIS A 50 -9.76 6.66 -7.52
N PHE A 51 -8.88 7.59 -7.15
CA PHE A 51 -8.74 8.04 -5.76
C PHE A 51 -10.00 8.69 -5.16
N PRO A 52 -10.77 9.54 -5.86
CA PRO A 52 -12.02 10.08 -5.31
C PRO A 52 -13.01 8.97 -4.92
N GLU A 53 -13.18 7.97 -5.79
CA GLU A 53 -14.04 6.82 -5.54
C GLU A 53 -13.47 5.89 -4.46
N THR A 54 -12.15 5.73 -4.40
CA THR A 54 -11.47 5.04 -3.29
C THR A 54 -11.82 5.69 -1.96
N ILE A 55 -11.70 7.02 -1.86
CA ILE A 55 -11.99 7.76 -0.62
C ILE A 55 -13.45 7.54 -0.22
N LEU A 56 -14.39 7.73 -1.15
CA LEU A 56 -15.82 7.53 -0.90
C LEU A 56 -16.12 6.11 -0.39
N ARG A 57 -15.61 5.08 -1.06
CA ARG A 57 -15.83 3.68 -0.68
C ARG A 57 -15.16 3.34 0.64
N ALA A 58 -13.95 3.85 0.89
CA ALA A 58 -13.25 3.61 2.15
C ALA A 58 -13.97 4.26 3.33
N GLU A 59 -14.46 5.49 3.19
CA GLU A 59 -15.21 6.18 4.25
C GLU A 59 -16.53 5.45 4.57
N GLN A 60 -17.25 4.99 3.54
CA GLN A 60 -18.44 4.15 3.73
C GLN A 60 -18.14 2.85 4.49
N ALA A 61 -17.04 2.16 4.14
CA ALA A 61 -16.62 0.98 4.86
C ALA A 61 -16.26 1.28 6.32
N MET A 62 -15.50 2.35 6.56
CA MET A 62 -15.07 2.75 7.90
C MET A 62 -16.26 3.08 8.82
N ALA A 63 -17.27 3.80 8.32
CA ALA A 63 -18.49 4.08 9.08
C ALA A 63 -19.23 2.81 9.51
N LEU A 64 -19.21 1.77 8.67
CA LEU A 64 -19.84 0.49 9.00
C LEU A 64 -19.00 -0.35 9.98
N PHE A 65 -17.67 -0.28 9.91
CA PHE A 65 -16.77 -0.94 10.87
C PHE A 65 -16.86 -0.37 12.28
N GLU A 66 -17.22 0.91 12.47
CA GLU A 66 -17.46 1.47 13.80
C GLU A 66 -18.50 0.68 14.60
N SER A 67 -19.49 0.12 13.90
CA SER A 67 -20.52 -0.74 14.49
C SER A 67 -20.14 -2.22 14.58
N ASN A 68 -19.18 -2.67 13.75
CA ASN A 68 -18.77 -4.07 13.62
C ASN A 68 -17.23 -4.17 13.67
N LYS A 69 -16.70 -4.57 14.83
CA LYS A 69 -15.26 -4.55 15.18
C LYS A 69 -14.38 -5.53 14.37
N ASP A 70 -14.29 -5.36 13.05
CA ASP A 70 -13.32 -6.04 12.19
C ASP A 70 -12.05 -5.19 12.07
N ARG A 71 -11.15 -5.38 13.04
CA ARG A 71 -9.91 -4.62 13.14
C ARG A 71 -8.97 -4.80 11.94
N ILE A 72 -9.02 -5.95 11.28
CA ILE A 72 -8.13 -6.25 10.15
C ILE A 72 -8.57 -5.45 8.94
N SER A 73 -9.88 -5.47 8.65
CA SER A 73 -10.44 -4.71 7.55
C SER A 73 -10.34 -3.21 7.78
N GLU A 74 -10.53 -2.72 9.01
CA GLU A 74 -10.27 -1.32 9.38
C GLU A 74 -8.83 -0.88 9.04
N ILE A 75 -7.82 -1.63 9.48
CA ILE A 75 -6.40 -1.29 9.24
C ILE A 75 -6.11 -1.21 7.74
N MET A 76 -6.60 -2.20 7.00
CA MET A 76 -6.38 -2.31 5.56
C MET A 76 -7.05 -1.15 4.80
N VAL A 77 -8.33 -0.90 5.05
CA VAL A 77 -9.11 0.13 4.35
C VAL A 77 -8.65 1.53 4.74
N GLN A 78 -8.39 1.77 6.03
CA GLN A 78 -7.88 3.06 6.49
C GLN A 78 -6.47 3.36 5.93
N GLY A 79 -5.65 2.33 5.71
CA GLY A 79 -4.35 2.48 5.04
C GLY A 79 -4.49 3.00 3.61
N VAL A 80 -5.40 2.40 2.84
CA VAL A 80 -5.70 2.86 1.48
C VAL A 80 -6.28 4.27 1.47
N LEU A 81 -7.20 4.58 2.40
CA LEU A 81 -7.75 5.93 2.57
C LEU A 81 -6.65 6.98 2.80
N ALA A 82 -5.66 6.66 3.65
CA ALA A 82 -4.56 7.56 3.94
C ALA A 82 -3.74 7.91 2.69
N VAL A 83 -3.40 6.90 1.88
CA VAL A 83 -2.61 7.12 0.65
C VAL A 83 -3.45 7.81 -0.43
N ALA A 84 -4.72 7.44 -0.58
CA ALA A 84 -5.61 8.09 -1.54
C ALA A 84 -5.80 9.60 -1.23
N ARG A 85 -5.98 9.96 0.04
CA ARG A 85 -6.02 11.37 0.48
C ARG A 85 -4.72 12.10 0.20
N LEU A 86 -3.58 11.45 0.43
CA LEU A 86 -2.27 12.02 0.10
C LEU A 86 -2.16 12.31 -1.41
N ARG A 87 -2.62 11.40 -2.27
CA ARG A 87 -2.66 11.59 -3.73
C ARG A 87 -3.60 12.72 -4.16
N GLN A 88 -4.66 12.98 -3.40
CA GLN A 88 -5.57 14.13 -3.57
C GLN A 88 -5.07 15.42 -2.88
N SER A 89 -3.82 15.44 -2.40
CA SER A 89 -3.24 16.59 -1.69
C SER A 89 -3.96 16.98 -0.39
N ASP A 90 -4.84 16.12 0.14
CA ASP A 90 -5.40 16.23 1.49
C ASP A 90 -4.39 15.71 2.52
N VAL A 91 -3.39 16.54 2.80
CA VAL A 91 -2.29 16.23 3.71
C VAL A 91 -2.78 16.00 5.14
N GLY A 92 -3.79 16.76 5.58
CA GLY A 92 -4.37 16.63 6.93
C GLY A 92 -5.06 15.29 7.10
N GLY A 93 -6.02 14.99 6.21
CA GLY A 93 -6.78 13.75 6.28
C GLY A 93 -5.92 12.51 6.00
N ALA A 94 -4.86 12.61 5.19
CA ALA A 94 -3.88 11.54 5.01
C ALA A 94 -3.09 11.25 6.31
N THR A 95 -2.67 12.31 7.00
CA THR A 95 -1.91 12.21 8.25
C THR A 95 -2.75 11.58 9.36
N ASP A 96 -4.00 12.02 9.51
CA ASP A 96 -4.91 11.49 10.53
C ASP A 96 -5.23 10.01 10.28
N ALA A 97 -5.50 9.63 9.02
CA ALA A 97 -5.73 8.25 8.66
C ALA A 97 -4.49 7.37 8.92
N ALA A 98 -3.29 7.82 8.53
CA ALA A 98 -2.05 7.08 8.76
C ALA A 98 -1.72 6.93 10.26
N ASN A 99 -1.92 7.98 11.07
CA ASN A 99 -1.74 7.92 12.51
C ASN A 99 -2.74 6.95 13.16
N GLY A 100 -3.99 6.98 12.70
CA GLY A 100 -5.02 6.02 13.10
C GLY A 100 -4.57 4.59 12.82
N VAL A 101 -4.17 4.28 11.59
CA VAL A 101 -3.63 2.95 11.21
C VAL A 101 -2.45 2.56 12.10
N TRP A 102 -1.52 3.47 12.35
CA TRP A 102 -0.35 3.19 13.18
C TRP A 102 -0.72 2.83 14.62
N GLN A 103 -1.69 3.52 15.22
CA GLN A 103 -2.22 3.16 16.53
C GLN A 103 -2.82 1.75 16.52
N LYS A 104 -3.68 1.44 15.53
CA LYS A 104 -4.32 0.12 15.41
C LYS A 104 -3.30 -1.01 15.28
N ILE A 105 -2.24 -0.81 14.49
CA ILE A 105 -1.15 -1.78 14.32
C ILE A 105 -0.41 -2.03 15.65
N ARG A 106 -0.16 -0.98 16.45
CA ARG A 106 0.51 -1.11 17.74
C ARG A 106 -0.35 -1.85 18.76
N GLU A 107 -1.65 -1.59 18.78
CA GLU A 107 -2.61 -2.28 19.65
C GLU A 107 -2.80 -3.76 19.26
N LEU A 108 -2.77 -4.08 17.96
CA LEU A 108 -2.84 -5.46 17.48
C LEU A 108 -1.64 -6.29 17.96
N GLY A 109 -0.47 -5.66 18.11
CA GLY A 109 0.76 -6.25 18.67
C GLY A 109 1.47 -7.23 17.72
N ARG A 110 0.76 -8.23 17.19
CA ARG A 110 1.29 -9.21 16.22
C ARG A 110 0.40 -9.26 14.97
N PRO A 111 0.99 -9.28 13.75
CA PRO A 111 0.22 -9.44 12.53
C PRO A 111 -0.50 -10.80 12.51
N THR A 112 -1.81 -10.78 12.30
CA THR A 112 -2.67 -11.98 12.29
C THR A 112 -3.25 -12.31 10.91
N SER A 113 -3.10 -11.41 9.92
CA SER A 113 -3.64 -11.60 8.58
C SER A 113 -2.71 -11.03 7.51
N TYR A 114 -2.65 -11.71 6.37
CA TYR A 114 -1.92 -11.25 5.20
C TYR A 114 -2.54 -9.98 4.59
N LEU A 115 -3.83 -9.70 4.84
CA LEU A 115 -4.55 -8.51 4.37
C LEU A 115 -3.97 -7.18 4.91
N LEU A 116 -3.16 -7.23 5.97
CA LEU A 116 -2.60 -6.04 6.61
C LEU A 116 -1.52 -5.32 5.78
N LEU A 117 -1.13 -5.84 4.61
CA LEU A 117 -0.05 -5.28 3.78
C LEU A 117 -0.20 -3.77 3.56
N GLU A 118 -1.37 -3.34 3.09
CA GLU A 118 -1.64 -1.94 2.78
C GLU A 118 -1.58 -1.05 4.02
N GLY A 119 -2.09 -1.53 5.15
CA GLY A 119 -2.03 -0.81 6.42
C GLY A 119 -0.58 -0.54 6.85
N TYR A 120 0.29 -1.56 6.82
CA TYR A 120 1.70 -1.37 7.15
C TYR A 120 2.42 -0.45 6.17
N SER A 121 2.15 -0.61 4.86
CA SER A 121 2.78 0.18 3.80
C SER A 121 2.39 1.66 3.89
N ALA A 122 1.10 1.95 4.11
CA ALA A 122 0.55 3.30 4.11
C ALA A 122 1.19 4.22 5.16
N VAL A 123 1.44 3.72 6.37
CA VAL A 123 2.10 4.51 7.43
C VAL A 123 3.50 4.93 7.01
N ILE A 124 4.26 4.03 6.38
CA ILE A 124 5.61 4.33 5.91
C ILE A 124 5.55 5.36 4.78
N GLU A 125 4.67 5.14 3.81
CA GLU A 125 4.51 5.99 2.63
C GLU A 125 4.15 7.42 2.99
N VAL A 126 3.07 7.60 3.78
CA VAL A 126 2.58 8.92 4.18
C VAL A 126 3.64 9.67 4.95
N HIS A 127 4.28 9.06 5.95
CA HIS A 127 5.31 9.77 6.72
C HIS A 127 6.58 10.04 5.91
N LEU A 128 6.97 9.20 4.95
CA LEU A 128 8.07 9.54 4.05
C LEU A 128 7.73 10.72 3.13
N ALA A 129 6.50 10.80 2.62
CA ALA A 129 6.05 11.95 1.83
C ALA A 129 6.04 13.24 2.67
N LEU A 130 5.49 13.20 3.89
CA LEU A 130 5.50 14.34 4.81
C LEU A 130 6.93 14.79 5.16
N ALA A 131 7.86 13.85 5.33
CA ALA A 131 9.26 14.19 5.57
C ALA A 131 9.91 14.91 4.38
N GLN A 132 9.53 14.59 3.14
CA GLN A 132 10.05 15.24 1.94
C GLN A 132 9.60 16.69 1.80
N THR A 133 8.38 17.01 2.26
CA THR A 133 7.79 18.35 2.18
C THR A 133 7.96 19.17 3.47
N ALA A 134 8.49 18.58 4.54
CA ALA A 134 8.68 19.25 5.81
C ALA A 134 9.67 20.42 5.71
N LYS A 135 9.23 21.61 6.12
CA LYS A 135 10.07 22.82 6.14
C LYS A 135 11.11 22.82 7.27
N GLN A 136 10.75 22.20 8.40
CA GLN A 136 11.61 22.14 9.58
C GLN A 136 12.32 20.80 9.69
N GLU A 137 13.61 20.83 10.00
CA GLU A 137 14.42 19.63 10.22
C GLU A 137 13.88 18.75 11.35
N THR A 138 13.32 19.37 12.39
CA THR A 138 12.69 18.70 13.53
C THR A 138 11.51 17.82 13.07
N ASP A 139 10.62 18.36 12.24
CA ASP A 139 9.44 17.64 11.74
C ASP A 139 9.83 16.57 10.73
N ARG A 140 10.81 16.86 9.85
CA ARG A 140 11.42 15.87 8.96
C ARG A 140 11.92 14.65 9.74
N ARG A 141 12.67 14.88 10.83
CA ARG A 141 13.18 13.81 11.70
C ARG A 141 12.08 13.00 12.39
N LYS A 142 11.03 13.67 12.88
CA LYS A 142 9.87 12.99 13.50
C LYS A 142 9.20 12.03 12.51
N HIS A 143 8.91 12.50 11.30
CA HIS A 143 8.27 11.65 10.28
C HIS A 143 9.16 10.49 9.84
N ILE A 144 10.47 10.71 9.65
CA ILE A 144 11.42 9.62 9.38
C ILE A 144 11.46 8.61 10.53
N ALA A 145 11.39 9.05 11.78
CA ALA A 145 11.38 8.16 12.94
C ALA A 145 10.10 7.29 12.99
N ILE A 146 8.94 7.84 12.65
CA ILE A 146 7.69 7.07 12.54
C ILE A 146 7.79 6.08 11.38
N ALA A 147 8.21 6.51 10.20
CA ALA A 147 8.40 5.63 9.03
C ALA A 147 9.36 4.45 9.34
N ARG A 148 10.46 4.70 10.05
CA ARG A 148 11.39 3.65 10.50
C ARG A 148 10.74 2.69 11.50
N SER A 149 9.88 3.18 12.39
CA SER A 149 9.19 2.36 13.37
C SER A 149 8.14 1.48 12.72
N ALA A 150 7.36 2.03 11.78
CA ALA A 150 6.43 1.29 10.94
C ALA A 150 7.13 0.23 10.08
N TRP A 151 8.28 0.56 9.48
CA TRP A 151 9.11 -0.40 8.76
C TRP A 151 9.59 -1.57 9.64
N LYS A 152 9.98 -1.32 10.90
CA LYS A 152 10.34 -2.40 11.83
C LYS A 152 9.14 -3.31 12.12
N ALA A 153 7.94 -2.74 12.26
CA ALA A 153 6.73 -3.53 12.44
C ALA A 153 6.38 -4.34 11.17
N MET A 154 6.54 -3.73 10.00
CA MET A 154 6.40 -4.40 8.70
C MET A 154 7.41 -5.55 8.53
N LYS A 155 8.62 -5.42 9.07
CA LYS A 155 9.60 -6.51 9.07
C LYS A 155 9.10 -7.74 9.83
N THR A 156 8.38 -7.54 10.93
CA THR A 156 7.71 -8.63 11.65
C THR A 156 6.59 -9.24 10.82
N TYR A 157 5.78 -8.40 10.16
CA TYR A 157 4.74 -8.85 9.22
C TYR A 157 5.31 -9.70 8.08
N ALA A 158 6.34 -9.23 7.38
CA ALA A 158 6.93 -9.92 6.23
C ALA A 158 7.62 -11.25 6.59
N ARG A 159 7.98 -11.47 7.86
CA ARG A 159 8.47 -12.77 8.34
C ARG A 159 7.36 -13.80 8.49
N ILE A 160 6.15 -13.36 8.83
CA ILE A 160 4.98 -14.22 9.01
C ILE A 160 4.28 -14.45 7.68
N PHE A 161 4.15 -13.38 6.88
CA PHE A 161 3.46 -13.37 5.60
C PHE A 161 4.46 -12.98 4.50
N PRO A 162 5.02 -13.96 3.75
CA PRO A 162 6.05 -13.71 2.74
C PRO A 162 5.67 -12.68 1.66
N ILE A 163 4.37 -12.49 1.40
CA ILE A 163 3.86 -11.45 0.49
C ILE A 163 4.25 -10.02 0.90
N GLY A 164 4.64 -9.81 2.17
CA GLY A 164 5.19 -8.53 2.64
C GLY A 164 6.66 -8.31 2.27
N GLY A 165 7.36 -9.36 1.84
CA GLY A 165 8.78 -9.33 1.51
C GLY A 165 9.15 -8.28 0.46
N PRO A 166 8.48 -8.22 -0.70
CA PRO A 166 8.78 -7.22 -1.73
C PRO A 166 8.66 -5.79 -1.20
N ARG A 167 7.51 -5.46 -0.60
CA ARG A 167 7.23 -4.11 -0.11
C ARG A 167 8.10 -3.71 1.08
N LEU A 168 8.53 -4.66 1.92
CA LEU A 168 9.51 -4.41 2.98
C LEU A 168 10.84 -3.89 2.40
N HIS A 169 11.34 -4.54 1.34
CA HIS A 169 12.59 -4.15 0.69
C HIS A 169 12.43 -2.85 -0.10
N TYR A 170 11.29 -2.65 -0.76
CA TYR A 170 10.93 -1.39 -1.39
C TYR A 170 11.11 -0.22 -0.42
N TRP A 171 10.43 -0.27 0.73
CA TRP A 171 10.53 0.78 1.75
C TRP A 171 11.89 0.86 2.44
N GLN A 172 12.58 -0.26 2.63
CA GLN A 172 13.94 -0.25 3.18
C GLN A 172 14.89 0.57 2.29
N GLY A 173 14.80 0.43 0.96
CA GLY A 173 15.62 1.22 0.05
C GLY A 173 15.27 2.71 0.09
N HIS A 174 13.98 3.07 0.14
CA HIS A 174 13.55 4.48 0.32
C HIS A 174 14.06 5.09 1.64
N LEU A 175 14.09 4.30 2.72
CA LEU A 175 14.67 4.72 3.99
C LEU A 175 16.20 4.88 3.92
N ALA A 176 16.89 4.06 3.12
CA ALA A 176 18.33 4.18 2.89
C ALA A 176 18.70 5.43 2.08
N LEU A 177 17.82 5.88 1.17
CA LEU A 177 18.00 7.15 0.45
C LEU A 177 18.01 8.37 1.38
N GLN A 178 17.44 8.29 2.58
CA GLN A 178 17.46 9.40 3.54
C GLN A 178 18.87 9.73 4.03
N THR A 179 19.83 8.80 3.92
CA THR A 179 21.26 9.06 4.16
C THR A 179 22.04 9.25 2.86
N ARG A 180 21.34 9.54 1.74
CA ARG A 180 21.85 9.82 0.39
C ARG A 180 22.75 8.73 -0.22
N SER A 181 22.56 7.46 0.16
CA SER A 181 23.37 6.34 -0.35
C SER A 181 22.56 5.47 -1.31
N VAL A 182 22.48 5.90 -2.58
CA VAL A 182 21.80 5.16 -3.66
C VAL A 182 22.45 3.78 -3.88
N GLU A 183 23.77 3.70 -3.79
CA GLU A 183 24.53 2.46 -3.95
C GLU A 183 24.11 1.36 -2.96
N LYS A 184 23.69 1.75 -1.74
CA LYS A 184 23.18 0.81 -0.74
C LYS A 184 21.71 0.45 -0.96
N ALA A 185 20.93 1.28 -1.65
CA ALA A 185 19.51 1.06 -1.90
C ALA A 185 19.26 0.10 -3.08
N ILE A 186 20.06 0.18 -4.15
CA ILE A 186 19.93 -0.69 -5.34
C ILE A 186 19.93 -2.19 -4.99
N PRO A 187 20.89 -2.75 -4.24
CA PRO A 187 20.88 -4.17 -3.92
C PRO A 187 19.67 -4.58 -3.06
N ILE A 188 19.16 -3.67 -2.22
CA ILE A 188 17.96 -3.90 -1.43
C ILE A 188 16.73 -4.01 -2.34
N TRP A 189 16.55 -3.10 -3.29
CA TRP A 189 15.44 -3.17 -4.24
C TRP A 189 15.53 -4.37 -5.17
N ARG A 190 16.72 -4.73 -5.64
CA ARG A 190 16.93 -5.97 -6.41
C ARG A 190 16.49 -7.20 -5.62
N ARG A 191 16.75 -7.25 -4.31
CA ARG A 191 16.26 -8.34 -3.46
C ARG A 191 14.74 -8.35 -3.36
N GLY A 192 14.10 -7.18 -3.23
CA GLY A 192 12.65 -7.04 -3.27
C GLY A 192 12.04 -7.55 -4.58
N LEU A 193 12.64 -7.19 -5.71
CA LEU A 193 12.23 -7.65 -7.04
C LEU A 193 12.29 -9.17 -7.14
N GLN A 194 13.39 -9.80 -6.75
CA GLN A 194 13.51 -11.27 -6.77
C GLN A 194 12.40 -11.96 -5.99
N ILE A 195 12.03 -11.42 -4.83
CA ILE A 195 10.93 -11.98 -4.03
C ILE A 195 9.59 -11.77 -4.74
N ALA A 196 9.37 -10.60 -5.35
CA ALA A 196 8.15 -10.31 -6.09
C ALA A 196 7.98 -11.22 -7.32
N GLU A 197 9.07 -11.56 -8.01
CA GLU A 197 9.12 -12.52 -9.10
C GLU A 197 8.79 -13.93 -8.61
N GLN A 198 9.43 -14.39 -7.52
CA GLN A 198 9.19 -15.70 -6.92
C GLN A 198 7.73 -15.91 -6.46
N LEU A 199 7.08 -14.83 -6.02
CA LEU A 199 5.69 -14.84 -5.56
C LEU A 199 4.68 -14.49 -6.67
N ASN A 200 5.13 -14.22 -7.90
CA ASN A 200 4.30 -13.77 -9.02
C ASN A 200 3.43 -12.53 -8.69
N MET A 201 3.96 -11.60 -7.88
CA MET A 201 3.24 -10.39 -7.48
C MET A 201 3.46 -9.27 -8.50
N CYS A 202 2.60 -9.20 -9.53
CA CYS A 202 2.74 -8.30 -10.68
C CYS A 202 2.98 -6.84 -10.28
N TYR A 203 2.14 -6.28 -9.41
CA TYR A 203 2.25 -4.88 -8.97
C TYR A 203 3.53 -4.61 -8.17
N GLU A 204 3.97 -5.55 -7.31
CA GLU A 204 5.21 -5.39 -6.55
C GLU A 204 6.45 -5.46 -7.45
N GLN A 205 6.42 -6.28 -8.50
CA GLN A 205 7.48 -6.29 -9.52
C GLN A 205 7.54 -4.95 -10.24
N ALA A 206 6.39 -4.38 -10.62
CA ALA A 206 6.31 -3.08 -11.29
C ALA A 206 6.93 -1.95 -10.43
N LEU A 207 6.58 -1.89 -9.14
CA LEU A 207 7.18 -0.95 -8.19
C LEU A 207 8.70 -1.08 -8.09
N ALA A 208 9.20 -2.32 -7.96
CA ALA A 208 10.63 -2.58 -7.84
C ALA A 208 11.39 -2.20 -9.12
N HIS A 209 10.84 -2.51 -10.29
CA HIS A 209 11.39 -2.07 -11.57
C HIS A 209 11.37 -0.54 -11.71
N GLY A 210 10.27 0.13 -11.34
CA GLY A 210 10.16 1.58 -11.40
C GLY A 210 11.19 2.31 -10.55
N VAL A 211 11.45 1.83 -9.32
CA VAL A 211 12.47 2.45 -8.46
C VAL A 211 13.89 2.16 -8.94
N LEU A 212 14.15 0.97 -9.50
CA LEU A 212 15.44 0.63 -10.10
C LEU A 212 15.73 1.46 -11.35
N ALA A 213 14.72 1.65 -12.21
CA ALA A 213 14.82 2.49 -13.41
C ALA A 213 15.17 3.96 -13.11
N LYS A 214 14.78 4.46 -11.93
CA LYS A 214 15.08 5.83 -11.48
C LYS A 214 16.49 6.01 -10.91
N HIS A 215 17.15 4.93 -10.45
CA HIS A 215 18.35 5.04 -9.62
C HIS A 215 19.57 4.24 -10.09
N ILE A 216 19.41 3.27 -10.98
CA ILE A 216 20.56 2.57 -11.57
C ILE A 216 21.36 3.54 -12.45
N PRO A 217 22.70 3.59 -12.40
CA PRO A 217 23.48 4.55 -13.18
C PRO A 217 23.58 4.21 -14.68
N ASP A 218 23.54 2.92 -15.04
CA ASP A 218 23.65 2.45 -16.43
C ASP A 218 22.37 2.74 -17.22
N SER A 219 22.46 3.55 -18.29
CA SER A 219 21.31 4.01 -19.08
C SER A 219 20.61 2.88 -19.85
N HIS A 220 21.36 1.87 -20.31
CA HIS A 220 20.77 0.72 -20.99
C HIS A 220 19.96 -0.11 -20.00
N VAL A 221 20.53 -0.41 -18.82
CA VAL A 221 19.85 -1.16 -17.77
C VAL A 221 18.65 -0.37 -17.20
N GLN A 222 18.76 0.96 -17.07
CA GLN A 222 17.62 1.82 -16.72
C GLN A 222 16.46 1.65 -17.71
N SER A 223 16.75 1.64 -19.02
CA SER A 223 15.71 1.52 -20.07
C SER A 223 14.96 0.19 -20.00
N ILE A 224 15.67 -0.90 -19.73
CA ILE A 224 15.09 -2.24 -19.56
C ILE A 224 14.14 -2.25 -18.36
N HIS A 225 14.59 -1.73 -17.21
CA HIS A 225 13.73 -1.67 -16.02
C HIS A 225 12.55 -0.73 -16.21
N ARG A 226 12.73 0.39 -16.92
CA ARG A 226 11.62 1.31 -17.24
C ARG A 226 10.57 0.61 -18.08
N GLN A 227 10.97 -0.04 -19.18
CA GLN A 227 10.05 -0.78 -20.03
C GLN A 227 9.32 -1.87 -19.25
N ARG A 228 10.05 -2.63 -18.42
CA ARG A 228 9.46 -3.69 -17.63
C ARG A 228 8.45 -3.18 -16.59
N ALA A 229 8.71 -2.03 -15.96
CA ALA A 229 7.76 -1.40 -15.06
C ALA A 229 6.48 -0.99 -15.81
N LEU A 230 6.61 -0.37 -16.99
CA LEU A 230 5.48 0.02 -17.84
C LEU A 230 4.61 -1.19 -18.22
N ASP A 231 5.23 -2.25 -18.73
CA ASP A 231 4.54 -3.46 -19.16
C ASP A 231 3.75 -4.09 -18.00
N LEU A 232 4.36 -4.16 -16.80
CA LEU A 232 3.73 -4.76 -15.62
C LEU A 232 2.63 -3.88 -15.04
N PHE A 233 2.80 -2.55 -14.99
CA PHE A 233 1.72 -1.64 -14.59
C PHE A 233 0.55 -1.69 -15.55
N GLN A 234 0.81 -1.82 -16.86
CA GLN A 234 -0.25 -2.02 -17.84
C GLN A 234 -0.93 -3.38 -17.66
N GLN A 235 -0.16 -4.46 -17.43
CA GLN A 235 -0.69 -5.80 -17.23
C GLN A 235 -1.67 -5.88 -16.04
N CYS A 236 -1.37 -5.17 -14.94
CA CYS A 236 -2.25 -5.12 -13.78
C CYS A 236 -3.20 -3.90 -13.76
N ASP A 237 -3.34 -3.16 -14.87
CA ASP A 237 -4.19 -1.97 -14.96
C ASP A 237 -3.89 -0.85 -13.94
N ALA A 238 -2.67 -0.82 -13.38
CA ALA A 238 -2.22 0.19 -12.42
C ALA A 238 -1.38 1.29 -13.08
N SER A 239 -1.83 1.78 -14.24
CA SER A 239 -1.07 2.70 -15.10
C SER A 239 -0.83 4.10 -14.50
N TYR A 240 -1.49 4.46 -13.40
CA TYR A 240 -1.27 5.76 -12.74
C TYR A 240 0.09 5.84 -12.02
N ASP A 241 0.72 4.70 -11.68
CA ASP A 241 2.01 4.63 -10.99
C ASP A 241 3.23 4.70 -11.94
N ILE A 242 2.99 4.92 -13.24
CA ILE A 242 4.01 5.09 -14.29
C ILE A 242 4.84 6.36 -14.09
#